data_AF-A0A7K2J1Q2-F1
#
_entry.id   AF-A0A7K2J1Q2-F1
#
_cell.length_a   1.000
_cell.length_b   1.000
_cell.length_c   1.000
_cell.angle_alpha   90.00
_cell.angle_beta   90.00
_cell.angle_gamma   90.00
#
_symmetry.space_group_name_H-M   'P 1'
#
loop_
_entity.id
_entity.type
_entity.pdbx_description
1 polymer ?
#
loop_
_entity_poly.entity_id
_entity_poly.type
_entity_poly.pdbx_seq_one_letter_code
_entity_poly.pdbx_strand_id
1 'polypeptide(L)'
;MAEHVEEGAEVLGKVFEQYRAEMTGKARQLLLEADVPASVVDADDIVSSAFATALRNPGAVRQPRAYVYKLMRTEILHLVTRRAEHRLLDAKRRADPLCCPPPYVADFSALVGNRQTVVRAMSELSAPQRTAVWATQALGYTREETAVLTGRHPGTVARHTTRAMALLRVGVAAALAGALVAFGAAVGVRLQQKAPAGRSPRTDSLLPPVQWWPENWFVLVTLVLGAYALWLVRRHFSLWILSGVLRLMGLGEGLRSPLPITGCLL
;
A
#
# COMPACT_ATOMS: atom_id res chain seq x y z
N MET A 1 26.38 16.80 12.49
CA MET A 1 25.16 16.45 11.71
C MET A 1 24.83 17.48 10.63
N ALA A 2 24.93 18.79 10.90
CA ALA A 2 24.72 19.83 9.88
C ALA A 2 25.68 19.71 8.67
N GLU A 3 26.94 19.38 8.92
CA GLU A 3 27.98 19.25 7.89
C GLU A 3 27.65 18.19 6.81
N HIS A 4 27.14 17.02 7.20
CA HIS A 4 26.73 15.97 6.24
C HIS A 4 25.48 16.32 5.42
N VAL A 5 24.62 17.22 5.93
CA VAL A 5 23.43 17.69 5.21
C VAL A 5 23.84 18.68 4.12
N GLU A 6 24.79 19.57 4.43
CA GLU A 6 25.33 20.57 3.52
C GLU A 6 26.12 19.91 2.37
N GLU A 7 26.99 18.95 2.69
CA GLU A 7 27.73 18.17 1.68
C GLU A 7 26.79 17.40 0.73
N GLY A 8 25.76 16.76 1.27
CA GLY A 8 24.76 16.04 0.45
C GLY A 8 24.00 16.97 -0.49
N ALA A 9 23.67 18.19 -0.04
CA ALA A 9 22.94 19.17 -0.83
C ALA A 9 23.80 19.70 -1.99
N GLU A 10 25.09 19.95 -1.73
CA GLU A 10 26.03 20.38 -2.76
C GLU A 10 26.22 19.30 -3.84
N VAL A 11 26.37 18.04 -3.44
CA VAL A 11 26.47 16.91 -4.38
C VAL A 11 25.21 16.79 -5.23
N LEU A 12 24.01 16.94 -4.64
CA LEU A 12 22.74 16.95 -5.36
C LEU A 12 22.64 18.13 -6.34
N GLY A 13 23.11 19.32 -5.95
CA GLY A 13 23.17 20.50 -6.83
C GLY A 13 24.08 20.27 -8.05
N LYS A 14 25.28 19.70 -7.84
CA LYS A 14 26.18 19.35 -8.95
C LYS A 14 25.56 18.33 -9.92
N VAL A 15 24.83 17.35 -9.39
CA VAL A 15 24.11 16.37 -10.19
C VAL A 15 22.96 17.02 -10.98
N PHE A 16 22.26 18.00 -10.40
CA PHE A 16 21.24 18.75 -11.12
C PHE A 16 21.83 19.48 -12.31
N GLU A 17 22.84 20.32 -12.09
CA GLU A 17 23.47 21.11 -13.16
C GLU A 17 24.05 20.22 -14.26
N GLN A 18 24.69 19.11 -13.90
CA GLN A 18 25.32 18.21 -14.87
C GLN A 18 24.32 17.38 -15.70
N TYR A 19 23.22 16.91 -15.08
CA TYR A 19 22.34 15.91 -15.69
C TYR A 19 20.92 16.41 -16.00
N ARG A 20 20.60 17.68 -15.75
CA ARG A 20 19.24 18.22 -15.97
C ARG A 20 18.72 17.92 -17.38
N ALA A 21 19.49 18.25 -18.41
CA ALA A 21 19.05 18.04 -19.80
C ALA A 21 18.76 16.56 -20.12
N GLU A 22 19.61 15.65 -19.64
CA GLU A 22 19.42 14.21 -19.80
C GLU A 22 18.17 13.72 -19.04
N MET A 23 17.99 14.17 -17.80
CA MET A 23 16.85 13.80 -16.97
C MET A 23 15.54 14.34 -17.55
N THR A 24 15.51 15.57 -18.04
CA THR A 24 14.33 16.16 -18.70
C THR A 24 14.01 15.40 -20.00
N GLY A 25 15.02 15.03 -20.79
CA GLY A 25 14.83 14.16 -21.95
C GLY A 25 14.23 12.81 -21.58
N LYS A 26 14.70 12.20 -20.49
CA LYS A 26 14.18 10.91 -20.00
C LYS A 26 12.77 11.03 -19.42
N ALA A 27 12.46 12.09 -18.67
CA ALA A 27 11.11 12.37 -18.21
C ALA A 27 10.14 12.53 -19.38
N ARG A 28 10.53 13.26 -20.43
CA ARG A 28 9.72 13.40 -21.65
C ARG A 28 9.46 12.05 -22.30
N GLN A 29 10.48 11.20 -22.43
CA GLN A 29 10.30 9.85 -22.95
C GLN A 29 9.30 9.03 -22.11
N LEU A 30 9.44 9.05 -20.78
CA LEU A 30 8.57 8.30 -19.87
C LEU A 30 7.12 8.82 -19.88
N LEU A 31 6.93 10.14 -20.02
CA LEU A 31 5.59 10.74 -20.15
C LEU A 31 4.93 10.33 -21.47
N LEU A 32 5.68 10.29 -22.58
CA LEU A 32 5.20 9.80 -23.87
C LEU A 32 4.82 8.31 -23.82
N GLU A 33 5.67 7.48 -23.22
CA GLU A 33 5.39 6.04 -23.00
C GLU A 33 4.12 5.82 -22.16
N ALA A 34 3.81 6.77 -21.27
CA ALA A 34 2.63 6.74 -20.41
C ALA A 34 1.38 7.43 -20.99
N ASP A 35 1.39 7.84 -22.27
CA ASP A 35 0.30 8.58 -22.93
C ASP A 35 -0.09 9.89 -22.19
N VAL A 36 0.91 10.56 -21.62
CA VAL A 36 0.75 11.86 -20.96
C VAL A 36 1.20 12.97 -21.91
N PRO A 37 0.28 13.80 -22.43
CA PRO A 37 0.64 14.90 -23.31
C PRO A 37 1.32 16.02 -22.51
N ALA A 38 2.23 16.74 -23.16
CA ALA A 38 2.96 17.86 -22.56
C ALA A 38 2.05 19.00 -22.05
N SER A 39 0.79 19.06 -22.51
CA SER A 39 -0.20 20.02 -22.00
C SER A 39 -0.68 19.73 -20.57
N VAL A 40 -0.47 18.51 -20.07
CA VAL A 40 -0.88 18.11 -18.71
C VAL A 40 0.23 18.39 -17.70
N VAL A 41 1.48 18.10 -18.07
CA VAL A 41 2.65 18.30 -17.21
C VAL A 41 3.89 18.43 -18.09
N ASP A 42 4.78 19.36 -17.74
CA ASP A 42 6.08 19.46 -18.40
C ASP A 42 7.07 18.45 -17.79
N ALA A 43 7.97 17.94 -18.61
CA ALA A 43 9.05 17.08 -18.17
C ALA A 43 10.00 17.79 -17.19
N ASP A 44 10.20 19.11 -17.34
CA ASP A 44 11.06 19.89 -16.43
C ASP A 44 10.42 20.05 -15.04
N ASP A 45 9.08 20.07 -14.95
CA ASP A 45 8.36 20.10 -13.67
C ASP A 45 8.56 18.80 -12.89
N ILE A 46 8.50 17.65 -13.57
CA ILE A 46 8.75 16.33 -12.97
C ILE A 46 10.17 16.24 -12.44
N VAL A 47 11.15 16.71 -13.21
CA VAL A 47 12.56 16.73 -12.77
C VAL A 47 12.70 17.64 -11.54
N SER A 48 12.17 18.85 -11.61
CA SER A 48 12.25 19.84 -10.53
C SER A 48 11.59 19.33 -9.24
N SER A 49 10.42 18.69 -9.34
CA SER A 49 9.72 18.09 -8.20
C SER A 49 10.49 16.92 -7.59
N ALA A 50 11.08 16.06 -8.42
CA ALA A 50 11.93 14.96 -7.97
C ALA A 50 13.17 15.48 -7.21
N PHE A 51 13.82 16.54 -7.70
CA PHE A 51 14.95 17.16 -7.01
C PHE A 51 14.53 17.86 -5.71
N ALA A 52 13.42 18.60 -5.71
CA ALA A 52 12.88 19.22 -4.50
C ALA A 52 12.58 18.17 -3.42
N THR A 53 12.10 16.99 -3.82
CA THR A 53 11.88 15.87 -2.91
C THR A 53 13.20 15.29 -2.36
N ALA A 54 14.22 15.16 -3.20
CA ALA A 54 15.53 14.68 -2.78
C ALA A 54 16.24 15.65 -1.81
N LEU A 55 16.12 16.96 -2.03
CA LEU A 55 16.69 18.00 -1.19
C LEU A 55 16.06 18.09 0.21
N ARG A 56 14.91 17.44 0.46
CA ARG A 56 14.34 17.36 1.82
C ARG A 56 15.20 16.56 2.78
N ASN A 57 16.00 15.61 2.28
CA ASN A 57 16.88 14.76 3.09
C ASN A 57 18.15 14.37 2.30
N PRO A 58 19.04 15.34 2.01
CA PRO A 58 20.15 15.14 1.07
C PRO A 58 21.19 14.14 1.60
N GLY A 59 21.48 14.16 2.91
CA GLY A 59 22.46 13.27 3.55
C GLY A 59 22.07 11.79 3.59
N ALA A 60 20.80 11.44 3.30
CA ALA A 60 20.34 10.05 3.25
C ALA A 60 20.57 9.40 1.87
N VAL A 61 20.98 10.18 0.86
CA VAL A 61 21.00 9.74 -0.54
C VAL A 61 22.40 9.28 -0.94
N ARG A 62 22.64 7.97 -0.85
CA ARG A 62 23.94 7.37 -1.24
C ARG A 62 24.26 7.45 -2.74
N GLN A 63 23.23 7.40 -3.60
CA GLN A 63 23.37 7.44 -5.05
C GLN A 63 22.39 8.47 -5.65
N PRO A 64 22.77 9.75 -5.70
CA PRO A 64 21.87 10.86 -6.05
C PRO A 64 21.18 10.68 -7.40
N ARG A 65 21.93 10.37 -8.46
CA ARG A 65 21.38 10.21 -9.81
C ARG A 65 20.33 9.11 -9.89
N ALA A 66 20.65 7.91 -9.41
CA ALA A 66 19.73 6.76 -9.42
C ALA A 66 18.48 7.02 -8.57
N TYR A 67 18.66 7.73 -7.45
CA TYR A 67 17.56 8.11 -6.56
C TYR A 67 16.60 9.10 -7.23
N VAL A 68 17.11 10.13 -7.91
CA VAL A 68 16.27 11.10 -8.64
C VAL A 68 15.49 10.41 -9.77
N TYR A 69 16.11 9.54 -10.56
CA TYR A 69 15.39 8.77 -11.59
C TYR A 69 14.25 7.92 -10.99
N LYS A 70 14.47 7.34 -9.81
CA LYS A 70 13.43 6.59 -9.11
C LYS A 70 12.28 7.51 -8.67
N LEU A 71 12.59 8.71 -8.18
CA LEU A 71 11.57 9.70 -7.82
C LEU A 71 10.75 10.14 -9.03
N MET A 72 11.39 10.48 -10.14
CA MET A 72 10.71 10.82 -11.39
C MET A 72 9.73 9.73 -11.84
N ARG A 73 10.17 8.46 -11.85
CA ARG A 73 9.29 7.32 -12.19
C ARG A 73 8.09 7.21 -11.25
N THR A 74 8.30 7.46 -9.96
CA THR A 74 7.26 7.39 -8.94
C THR A 74 6.23 8.50 -9.14
N GLU A 75 6.68 9.72 -9.42
CA GLU A 75 5.78 10.85 -9.70
C GLU A 75 4.96 10.63 -10.96
N ILE A 76 5.58 10.15 -12.04
CA ILE A 76 4.87 9.81 -13.28
C ILE A 76 3.82 8.73 -13.02
N LEU A 77 4.16 7.68 -12.27
CA LEU A 77 3.21 6.63 -11.90
C LEU A 77 2.01 7.18 -11.11
N HIS A 78 2.26 8.06 -10.14
CA HIS A 78 1.18 8.71 -9.39
C HIS A 78 0.29 9.57 -10.28
N LEU A 79 0.90 10.34 -11.20
CA LEU A 79 0.17 11.17 -12.15
C LEU A 79 -0.73 10.33 -13.07
N VAL A 80 -0.20 9.24 -13.63
CA VAL A 80 -0.96 8.31 -14.47
C VAL A 80 -2.13 7.69 -13.70
N THR A 81 -1.87 7.25 -12.46
CA THR A 81 -2.90 6.63 -11.61
C THR A 81 -4.04 7.60 -11.32
N ARG A 82 -3.70 8.82 -10.90
CA ARG A 82 -4.67 9.88 -10.62
C ARG A 82 -5.45 10.28 -11.88
N ARG A 83 -4.80 10.33 -13.03
CA ARG A 83 -5.47 10.64 -14.31
C ARG A 83 -6.43 9.54 -14.75
N ALA A 84 -6.07 8.27 -14.55
CA ALA A 84 -6.96 7.15 -14.81
C ALA A 84 -8.23 7.22 -13.94
N GLU A 85 -8.08 7.55 -12.66
CA GLU A 85 -9.20 7.77 -11.75
C GLU A 85 -10.08 8.94 -12.21
N HIS A 86 -9.49 10.10 -12.54
CA HIS A 86 -10.24 11.25 -13.05
C HIS A 86 -10.97 10.92 -14.37
N ARG A 87 -10.31 10.24 -15.32
CA ARG A 87 -10.96 9.80 -16.57
C ARG A 87 -12.15 8.89 -16.30
N LEU A 88 -12.06 7.99 -15.32
CA LEU A 88 -13.14 7.10 -14.92
C LEU A 88 -14.30 7.89 -14.28
N LEU A 89 -14.00 8.87 -13.42
CA LEU A 89 -15.01 9.74 -12.84
C LEU A 89 -15.69 10.62 -13.90
N ASP A 90 -14.93 11.17 -14.84
CA ASP A 90 -15.46 11.97 -15.94
C ASP A 90 -16.31 11.14 -16.90
N ALA A 91 -15.90 9.90 -17.20
CA ALA A 91 -16.70 8.98 -18.01
C ALA A 91 -18.05 8.67 -17.31
N LYS A 92 -18.04 8.45 -15.99
CA LYS A 92 -19.26 8.29 -15.19
C LYS A 92 -20.15 9.55 -15.25
N ARG A 93 -19.56 10.74 -15.13
CA ARG A 93 -20.30 12.03 -15.25
C ARG A 93 -20.88 12.25 -16.64
N ARG A 94 -20.17 11.89 -17.71
CA ARG A 94 -20.68 12.02 -19.08
C ARG A 94 -21.79 11.03 -19.40
N ALA A 95 -21.72 9.82 -18.85
CA ALA A 95 -22.74 8.80 -19.03
C ALA A 95 -24.09 9.19 -18.42
N ASP A 96 -24.09 10.07 -17.40
CA ASP A 96 -25.30 10.62 -16.81
C ASP A 96 -25.11 12.10 -16.41
N PRO A 97 -25.43 13.05 -17.32
CA PRO A 97 -25.25 14.49 -17.09
C PRO A 97 -26.16 15.07 -16.01
N LEU A 98 -27.24 14.37 -15.62
CA LEU A 98 -28.23 14.80 -14.64
C LEU A 98 -28.12 14.05 -13.30
N CYS A 99 -27.41 12.92 -13.26
CA CYS A 99 -26.84 12.42 -12.01
C CYS A 99 -25.70 13.34 -11.56
N CYS A 100 -26.06 14.43 -10.89
CA CYS A 100 -25.35 14.73 -9.66
C CYS A 100 -25.44 13.44 -8.83
N PRO A 101 -24.33 12.70 -8.57
CA PRO A 101 -24.42 11.68 -7.54
C PRO A 101 -25.00 12.39 -6.31
N PRO A 102 -26.07 11.85 -5.69
CA PRO A 102 -26.57 12.44 -4.46
C PRO A 102 -25.35 12.67 -3.55
N PRO A 103 -25.23 13.85 -2.92
CA PRO A 103 -24.02 14.23 -2.18
C PRO A 103 -23.64 13.03 -1.34
N TYR A 104 -22.48 12.42 -1.61
CA TYR A 104 -22.12 11.08 -1.10
C TYR A 104 -22.65 10.92 0.32
N VAL A 105 -23.82 10.30 0.43
CA VAL A 105 -24.40 10.01 1.72
C VAL A 105 -23.64 8.76 2.07
N ALA A 106 -22.55 8.94 2.82
CA ALA A 106 -21.80 7.83 3.36
C ALA A 106 -22.83 6.84 3.86
N ASP A 107 -22.85 5.64 3.28
CA ASP A 107 -23.75 4.60 3.74
C ASP A 107 -23.39 4.37 5.21
N PHE A 108 -24.18 4.98 6.10
CA PHE A 108 -23.90 4.98 7.53
C PHE A 108 -23.97 3.54 8.05
N SER A 109 -24.70 2.65 7.37
CA SER A 109 -24.73 1.24 7.70
C SER A 109 -23.39 0.56 7.40
N ALA A 110 -22.79 0.82 6.22
CA ALA A 110 -21.45 0.36 5.89
C ALA A 110 -20.38 0.98 6.82
N LEU A 111 -20.52 2.27 7.17
CA LEU A 111 -19.61 2.93 8.11
C LEU A 111 -19.70 2.33 9.52
N VAL A 112 -20.91 2.04 10.01
CA VAL A 112 -21.15 1.37 11.30
C VAL A 112 -20.61 -0.06 11.27
N GLY A 113 -20.82 -0.80 10.17
CA GLY A 113 -20.25 -2.13 9.97
C GLY A 113 -18.72 -2.12 9.99
N ASN A 114 -18.10 -1.20 9.25
CA ASN A 114 -16.65 -1.01 9.24
C ASN A 114 -16.13 -0.65 10.65
N ARG A 115 -16.83 0.24 11.37
CA ARG A 115 -16.48 0.61 12.75
C ARG A 115 -16.53 -0.61 13.67
N GLN A 116 -17.57 -1.43 13.59
CA GLN A 116 -17.68 -2.65 14.41
C GLN A 116 -16.55 -3.64 14.09
N THR A 117 -16.22 -3.83 12.81
CA THR A 117 -15.09 -4.68 12.40
C THR A 117 -13.76 -4.17 12.94
N VAL A 118 -13.50 -2.86 12.86
CA VAL A 118 -12.28 -2.25 13.41
C VAL A 118 -12.24 -2.39 14.94
N VAL A 119 -13.36 -2.14 15.64
CA VAL A 119 -13.45 -2.30 17.09
C VAL A 119 -13.18 -3.75 17.50
N ARG A 120 -13.74 -4.72 16.78
CA ARG A 120 -13.51 -6.15 17.03
C ARG A 120 -12.05 -6.52 16.79
N ALA A 121 -11.47 -6.12 15.66
CA ALA A 121 -10.06 -6.39 15.37
C ALA A 121 -9.11 -5.74 16.39
N MET A 122 -9.43 -4.53 16.85
CA MET A 122 -8.67 -3.85 17.92
C MET A 122 -8.84 -4.53 19.28
N SER A 123 -9.98 -5.20 19.54
CA SER A 123 -10.24 -5.92 20.78
C SER A 123 -9.35 -7.15 20.96
N GLU A 124 -8.89 -7.75 19.86
CA GLU A 124 -7.96 -8.89 19.85
C GLU A 124 -6.51 -8.50 20.18
N LEU A 125 -6.19 -7.21 20.11
CA LEU A 125 -4.88 -6.69 20.51
C LEU A 125 -4.78 -6.56 22.04
N SER A 126 -3.57 -6.78 22.57
CA SER A 126 -3.29 -6.49 23.97
C SER A 126 -3.43 -4.99 24.25
N ALA A 127 -3.75 -4.61 25.50
CA ALA A 127 -3.96 -3.21 25.86
C ALA A 127 -2.78 -2.29 25.43
N PRO A 128 -1.50 -2.65 25.63
CA PRO A 128 -0.38 -1.81 25.18
C PRO A 128 -0.30 -1.66 23.65
N GLN A 129 -0.64 -2.71 22.90
CA GLN A 129 -0.68 -2.70 21.45
C GLN A 129 -1.80 -1.81 20.93
N ARG A 130 -2.99 -1.94 21.52
CA ARG A 130 -4.17 -1.16 21.17
C ARG A 130 -3.92 0.33 21.40
N THR A 131 -3.39 0.70 22.56
CA THR A 131 -3.07 2.10 22.89
C THR A 131 -2.04 2.69 21.93
N ALA A 132 -0.97 1.94 21.61
CA ALA A 132 0.06 2.40 20.68
C ALA A 132 -0.48 2.60 19.25
N VAL A 133 -1.31 1.67 18.76
CA VAL A 133 -1.95 1.80 17.44
C VAL A 133 -2.95 2.96 17.42
N TRP A 134 -3.77 3.10 18.47
CA TRP A 134 -4.74 4.20 18.54
C TRP A 134 -4.04 5.56 18.53
N ALA A 135 -3.03 5.74 19.37
CA ALA A 135 -2.26 6.98 19.44
C ALA A 135 -1.58 7.32 18.11
N THR A 136 -0.95 6.36 17.46
CA THR A 136 -0.16 6.64 16.24
C THR A 136 -0.96 6.65 14.95
N GLN A 137 -1.98 5.79 14.82
CA GLN A 137 -2.74 5.63 13.57
C GLN A 137 -4.07 6.38 13.57
N ALA A 138 -4.76 6.45 14.73
CA ALA A 138 -6.05 7.13 14.81
C ALA A 138 -5.90 8.60 15.20
N LEU A 139 -4.99 8.92 16.13
CA LEU A 139 -4.77 10.28 16.61
C LEU A 139 -3.59 10.99 15.93
N GLY A 140 -2.75 10.25 15.19
CA GLY A 140 -1.62 10.82 14.45
C GLY A 140 -0.43 11.26 15.30
N TYR A 141 -0.35 10.82 16.57
CA TYR A 141 0.79 11.14 17.41
C TYR A 141 2.08 10.48 16.92
N THR A 142 3.19 11.19 17.09
CA THR A 142 4.53 10.63 16.88
C THR A 142 4.85 9.56 17.94
N ARG A 143 5.90 8.78 17.69
CA ARG A 143 6.31 7.71 18.62
C ARG A 143 6.82 8.28 19.93
N GLU A 144 7.45 9.43 19.86
CA GLU A 144 8.03 10.20 20.94
C GLU A 144 6.92 10.79 21.81
N GLU A 145 5.90 11.41 21.21
CA GLU A 145 4.72 11.91 21.94
C GLU A 145 3.93 10.76 22.58
N THR A 146 3.74 9.66 21.85
CA THR A 146 3.05 8.48 22.38
C THR A 146 3.83 7.85 23.54
N ALA A 147 5.16 7.85 23.47
CA ALA A 147 6.04 7.38 24.54
C ALA A 147 5.88 8.21 25.82
N VAL A 148 5.87 9.54 25.69
CA VAL A 148 5.59 10.46 26.80
C VAL A 148 4.18 10.22 27.36
N LEU A 149 3.17 10.17 26.49
CA LEU A 149 1.76 9.98 26.87
C LEU A 149 1.52 8.66 27.61
N THR A 150 2.23 7.59 27.24
CA THR A 150 2.04 6.25 27.80
C THR A 150 3.04 5.89 28.89
N GLY A 151 4.00 6.78 29.20
CA GLY A 151 5.09 6.51 30.15
C GLY A 151 6.00 5.35 29.71
N ARG A 152 6.26 5.21 28.40
CA ARG A 152 7.05 4.11 27.82
C ARG A 152 8.19 4.64 26.97
N HIS A 153 9.21 3.81 26.75
CA HIS A 153 10.30 4.14 25.84
C HIS A 153 9.81 4.17 24.36
N PRO A 154 10.27 5.10 23.50
CA PRO A 154 9.87 5.17 22.09
C PRO A 154 10.06 3.86 21.31
N GLY A 155 11.15 3.13 21.60
CA GLY A 155 11.40 1.81 21.02
C GLY A 155 10.33 0.76 21.38
N THR A 156 9.76 0.84 22.58
CA THR A 156 8.68 -0.04 23.04
C THR A 156 7.38 0.28 22.32
N VAL A 157 7.06 1.56 22.15
CA VAL A 157 5.91 2.01 21.35
C VAL A 157 6.04 1.53 19.90
N ALA A 158 7.22 1.68 19.29
CA ALA A 158 7.49 1.20 17.93
C ALA A 158 7.28 -0.31 17.81
N ARG A 159 7.78 -1.10 18.77
CA ARG A 159 7.61 -2.56 18.81
C ARG A 159 6.14 -2.96 18.94
N HIS A 160 5.40 -2.31 19.85
CA HIS A 160 3.97 -2.59 20.05
C HIS A 160 3.16 -2.25 18.81
N THR A 161 3.38 -1.08 18.21
CA THR A 161 2.70 -0.65 16.99
C THR A 161 2.99 -1.62 15.83
N THR A 162 4.25 -2.02 15.65
CA THR A 162 4.64 -2.93 14.56
C THR A 162 4.01 -4.31 14.73
N ARG A 163 4.03 -4.88 15.94
CA ARG A 163 3.40 -6.18 16.23
C ARG A 163 1.89 -6.13 16.05
N ALA A 164 1.26 -5.06 16.53
CA ALA A 164 -0.17 -4.86 16.40
C ALA A 164 -0.61 -4.77 14.93
N MET A 165 0.10 -3.97 14.13
CA MET A 165 -0.17 -3.86 12.69
C MET A 165 0.06 -5.17 11.95
N ALA A 166 1.03 -5.99 12.37
CA ALA A 166 1.23 -7.32 11.80
C ALA A 166 0.03 -8.24 12.09
N LEU A 167 -0.45 -8.27 13.34
CA LEU A 167 -1.61 -9.07 13.73
C LEU A 167 -2.87 -8.67 12.96
N LEU A 168 -3.15 -7.36 12.87
CA LEU A 168 -4.30 -6.85 12.12
C LEU A 168 -4.25 -7.27 10.63
N ARG A 169 -3.06 -7.18 10.00
CA ARG A 169 -2.88 -7.60 8.60
C ARG A 169 -3.08 -9.09 8.39
N VAL A 170 -2.59 -9.92 9.31
CA VAL A 170 -2.80 -11.37 9.26
C VAL A 170 -4.29 -11.69 9.38
N GLY A 171 -5.01 -11.01 10.27
CA GLY A 171 -6.47 -11.15 10.40
C GLY A 171 -7.21 -10.83 9.10
N VAL A 172 -6.85 -9.73 8.43
CA VAL A 172 -7.44 -9.36 7.12
C VAL A 172 -7.11 -10.40 6.04
N ALA A 173 -5.85 -10.86 5.98
CA ALA A 173 -5.46 -11.89 5.01
C ALA A 173 -6.20 -13.22 5.24
N ALA A 174 -6.37 -13.63 6.50
CA ALA A 174 -7.11 -14.82 6.85
C ALA A 174 -8.60 -14.71 6.48
N ALA A 175 -9.22 -13.54 6.72
CA ALA A 175 -10.60 -13.28 6.32
C ALA A 175 -10.78 -13.36 4.80
N LEU A 176 -9.85 -12.78 4.02
CA LEU A 176 -9.87 -12.85 2.56
C LEU A 176 -9.70 -14.29 2.05
N ALA A 177 -8.77 -15.04 2.64
CA ALA A 177 -8.57 -16.45 2.29
C ALA A 177 -9.83 -17.27 2.60
N GLY A 178 -10.45 -17.07 3.76
CA GLY A 178 -11.71 -17.72 4.14
C GLY A 178 -12.86 -17.38 3.17
N ALA A 179 -12.98 -16.12 2.77
CA ALA A 179 -13.99 -15.69 1.80
C ALA A 179 -13.79 -16.36 0.43
N LEU A 180 -12.55 -16.46 -0.04
CA LEU A 180 -12.22 -17.15 -1.30
C LEU A 180 -12.56 -18.65 -1.25
N VAL A 181 -12.24 -19.31 -0.14
CA VAL A 181 -12.58 -20.74 0.06
C VAL A 181 -14.10 -20.94 0.11
N ALA A 182 -14.83 -20.10 0.86
CA ALA A 182 -16.28 -20.17 0.94
C ALA A 182 -16.95 -19.92 -0.41
N PHE A 183 -16.43 -18.95 -1.18
CA PHE A 183 -16.91 -18.67 -2.53
C PHE A 183 -16.69 -19.86 -3.47
N GLY A 184 -15.49 -20.46 -3.45
CA GLY A 184 -15.19 -21.66 -4.24
C GLY A 184 -16.11 -22.83 -3.90
N ALA A 185 -16.39 -23.07 -2.62
CA ALA A 185 -17.30 -24.12 -2.17
C ALA A 185 -18.76 -23.86 -2.62
N ALA A 186 -19.24 -22.62 -2.47
CA ALA A 186 -20.61 -22.25 -2.87
C ALA A 186 -20.84 -22.39 -4.39
N VAL A 187 -19.84 -22.05 -5.20
CA VAL A 187 -19.89 -22.23 -6.66
C VAL A 187 -19.86 -23.72 -7.02
N GLY A 188 -19.01 -24.52 -6.37
CA GLY A 188 -18.92 -25.96 -6.59
C GLY A 188 -20.24 -26.71 -6.31
N VAL A 189 -20.89 -26.41 -5.18
CA VAL A 189 -22.18 -27.03 -4.79
C VAL A 189 -23.29 -26.70 -5.79
N ARG A 190 -23.35 -25.47 -6.30
CA ARG A 190 -24.36 -25.07 -7.30
C ARG A 190 -24.16 -25.74 -8.65
N LEU A 191 -22.93 -26.10 -9.01
CA LEU A 191 -22.65 -26.84 -10.24
C LEU A 191 -23.05 -28.32 -10.11
N GLN A 192 -22.88 -28.94 -8.94
CA GLN A 192 -23.33 -30.32 -8.69
C GLN A 192 -24.86 -30.48 -8.68
N GLN A 193 -25.60 -29.48 -8.19
CA GLN A 193 -27.07 -29.52 -8.19
C GLN A 193 -27.72 -29.42 -9.58
N LYS A 194 -26.94 -29.09 -10.62
CA LYS A 194 -27.42 -29.04 -12.01
C LYS A 194 -27.20 -30.36 -12.79
N ALA A 195 -26.76 -31.45 -12.16
CA ALA A 195 -26.77 -32.77 -12.80
C ALA A 195 -28.20 -33.36 -12.77
N PRO A 196 -28.91 -33.47 -13.91
CA PRO A 196 -30.27 -33.99 -13.90
C PRO A 196 -30.26 -35.49 -13.63
N ALA A 197 -31.13 -35.93 -12.72
CA ALA A 197 -31.48 -37.33 -12.53
C ALA A 197 -32.28 -37.83 -13.74
N GLY A 198 -31.58 -38.21 -14.81
CA GLY A 198 -32.13 -38.84 -16.01
C GLY A 198 -31.83 -40.33 -16.04
N ARG A 199 -32.87 -41.14 -15.92
CA ARG A 199 -32.89 -42.61 -15.96
C ARG A 199 -32.80 -43.14 -17.41
N SER A 200 -31.84 -44.06 -17.67
CA SER A 200 -31.77 -45.11 -18.72
C SER A 200 -31.57 -44.69 -20.21
N PRO A 201 -31.23 -45.61 -21.16
CA PRO A 201 -30.65 -46.96 -21.09
C PRO A 201 -29.33 -47.12 -21.91
N ARG A 202 -28.70 -48.29 -21.76
CA ARG A 202 -27.59 -48.88 -22.53
C ARG A 202 -27.52 -48.39 -24.00
N THR A 203 -26.42 -47.75 -24.40
CA THR A 203 -26.01 -47.67 -25.81
C THR A 203 -24.48 -47.59 -25.87
N ASP A 204 -23.91 -48.54 -26.60
CA ASP A 204 -22.47 -48.66 -26.84
C ASP A 204 -21.92 -47.39 -27.46
N SER A 205 -20.98 -46.75 -26.77
CA SER A 205 -20.20 -45.61 -27.28
C SER A 205 -18.74 -45.86 -26.98
N LEU A 206 -17.99 -46.28 -28.01
CA LEU A 206 -16.54 -46.40 -28.05
C LEU A 206 -15.87 -45.02 -28.11
N LEU A 207 -16.00 -44.23 -27.05
CA LEU A 207 -15.16 -43.06 -26.81
C LEU A 207 -14.49 -43.22 -25.44
N PRO A 208 -13.16 -43.04 -25.34
CA PRO A 208 -12.49 -43.10 -24.05
C PRO A 208 -13.05 -41.98 -23.16
N PRO A 209 -13.40 -42.27 -21.89
CA PRO A 209 -13.99 -41.28 -21.01
C PRO A 209 -12.96 -40.19 -20.73
N VAL A 210 -13.24 -38.97 -21.18
CA VAL A 210 -12.54 -37.75 -20.74
C VAL A 210 -13.03 -37.44 -19.31
N GLN A 211 -12.71 -38.34 -18.38
CA GLN A 211 -13.04 -38.27 -16.95
C GLN A 211 -11.78 -38.52 -16.11
N TRP A 212 -10.67 -37.92 -16.53
CA TRP A 212 -9.34 -38.05 -15.91
C TRP A 212 -9.01 -36.87 -15.00
N TRP A 213 -9.95 -35.93 -14.83
CA TRP A 213 -9.81 -34.85 -13.88
C TRP A 213 -10.51 -35.30 -12.60
N PRO A 214 -9.78 -35.60 -11.52
CA PRO A 214 -10.40 -36.00 -10.28
C PRO A 214 -11.35 -34.87 -9.83
N GLU A 215 -12.55 -35.23 -9.38
CA GLU A 215 -13.54 -34.31 -8.80
C GLU A 215 -12.95 -33.35 -7.74
N ASN A 216 -11.77 -33.67 -7.23
CA ASN A 216 -11.04 -32.94 -6.20
C ASN A 216 -10.04 -31.89 -6.74
N TRP A 217 -9.87 -31.71 -8.07
CA TRP A 217 -8.88 -30.77 -8.61
C TRP A 217 -9.18 -29.31 -8.21
N PHE A 218 -10.45 -28.94 -8.10
CA PHE A 218 -10.85 -27.62 -7.61
C PHE A 218 -10.43 -27.38 -6.16
N VAL A 219 -10.50 -28.41 -5.30
CA VAL A 219 -10.03 -28.34 -3.90
C VAL A 219 -8.50 -28.21 -3.86
N LEU A 220 -7.81 -28.89 -4.76
CA LEU A 220 -6.35 -28.82 -4.89
C LEU A 220 -5.91 -27.44 -5.38
N VAL A 221 -6.61 -26.85 -6.36
CA VAL A 221 -6.33 -25.50 -6.86
C VAL A 221 -6.65 -24.43 -5.82
N THR A 222 -7.73 -24.55 -5.05
CA THR A 222 -8.03 -23.60 -3.98
C THR A 222 -7.03 -23.71 -2.82
N LEU A 223 -6.59 -24.93 -2.46
CA LEU A 223 -5.52 -25.13 -1.48
C LEU A 223 -4.18 -24.55 -1.95
N VAL A 224 -3.81 -24.78 -3.21
CA VAL A 224 -2.57 -24.26 -3.81
C VAL A 224 -2.61 -22.74 -3.91
N LEU A 225 -3.73 -22.15 -4.32
CA LEU A 225 -3.91 -20.69 -4.35
C LEU A 225 -3.88 -20.09 -2.95
N GLY A 226 -4.50 -20.74 -1.97
CA GLY A 226 -4.46 -20.34 -0.56
C GLY A 226 -3.04 -20.40 0.02
N ALA A 227 -2.32 -21.49 -0.23
CA ALA A 227 -0.93 -21.65 0.17
C ALA A 227 0.00 -20.63 -0.53
N TYR A 228 -0.24 -20.34 -1.82
CA TYR A 228 0.51 -19.37 -2.59
C TYR A 228 0.27 -17.93 -2.10
N ALA A 229 -0.97 -17.57 -1.79
CA ALA A 229 -1.31 -16.29 -1.17
C ALA A 229 -0.64 -16.12 0.19
N LEU A 230 -0.67 -17.17 1.03
CA LEU A 230 0.01 -17.18 2.33
C LEU A 230 1.53 -17.05 2.18
N TRP A 231 2.11 -17.72 1.17
CA TRP A 231 3.53 -17.62 0.84
C TRP A 231 3.93 -16.22 0.36
N LEU A 232 3.11 -15.59 -0.50
CA LEU A 232 3.33 -14.21 -0.95
C LEU A 232 3.28 -13.20 0.19
N VAL A 233 2.31 -13.35 1.10
CA VAL A 233 2.22 -12.51 2.31
C VAL A 233 3.47 -12.69 3.18
N ARG A 234 3.91 -13.93 3.40
CA ARG A 234 5.12 -14.24 4.17
C ARG A 234 6.39 -13.72 3.48
N ARG A 235 6.49 -13.79 2.15
CA ARG A 235 7.60 -13.28 1.35
C ARG A 235 7.66 -11.75 1.38
N HIS A 236 6.53 -11.07 1.20
CA HIS A 236 6.45 -9.62 1.34
C HIS A 236 6.77 -9.15 2.76
N PHE A 237 6.33 -9.90 3.78
CA PHE A 237 6.67 -9.64 5.17
C PHE A 237 8.18 -9.78 5.44
N SER A 238 8.83 -10.80 4.88
CA SER A 238 10.28 -10.99 5.00
C SER A 238 11.07 -9.87 4.31
N LEU A 239 10.66 -9.45 3.11
CA LEU A 239 11.27 -8.32 2.40
C LEU A 239 11.03 -6.98 3.10
N TRP A 240 9.85 -6.80 3.71
CA TRP A 240 9.51 -5.58 4.44
C TRP A 240 10.26 -5.50 5.78
N ILE A 241 10.43 -6.61 6.50
CA ILE A 241 11.30 -6.68 7.70
C ILE A 241 12.74 -6.38 7.32
N LEU A 242 13.27 -6.96 6.23
CA LEU A 242 14.63 -6.64 5.78
C LEU A 242 14.76 -5.15 5.46
N SER A 243 13.77 -4.55 4.78
CA SER A 243 13.76 -3.12 4.47
C SER A 243 13.60 -2.22 5.72
N GLY A 244 12.82 -2.67 6.71
CA GLY A 244 12.60 -1.96 7.97
C GLY A 244 13.79 -2.06 8.91
N VAL A 245 14.50 -3.19 8.91
CA VAL A 245 15.77 -3.38 9.62
C VAL A 245 16.88 -2.56 8.95
N LEU A 246 16.94 -2.51 7.61
CA LEU A 246 17.83 -1.57 6.90
C LEU A 246 17.49 -0.09 7.20
N ARG A 247 16.22 0.23 7.42
CA ARG A 247 15.76 1.58 7.81
C ARG A 247 16.03 1.91 9.27
N LEU A 248 16.07 0.90 10.15
CA LEU A 248 16.41 1.02 11.57
C LEU A 248 17.93 1.04 11.82
N MET A 249 18.72 0.36 10.99
CA MET A 249 20.18 0.41 11.03
C MET A 249 20.76 1.66 10.34
N GLY A 250 19.93 2.52 9.76
CA GLY A 250 20.37 3.61 8.90
C GLY A 250 19.82 5.00 9.19
N LEU A 251 19.25 5.28 10.39
CA LEU A 251 18.85 6.64 10.83
C LEU A 251 18.38 6.64 12.30
N GLY A 252 19.20 6.10 13.19
CA GLY A 252 19.26 6.60 14.56
C GLY A 252 20.29 7.73 14.56
N GLU A 253 20.00 8.81 15.29
CA GLU A 253 20.91 9.92 15.60
C GLU A 253 20.90 11.12 14.65
N GLY A 254 20.00 12.06 14.97
CA GLY A 254 20.53 13.31 15.50
C GLY A 254 19.48 14.40 15.76
N LEU A 255 19.33 14.70 17.04
CA LEU A 255 19.16 16.04 17.62
C LEU A 255 18.07 16.94 17.04
N ARG A 256 16.85 16.80 17.57
CA ARG A 256 15.98 17.96 17.84
C ARG A 256 16.21 18.40 19.27
N SER A 257 16.81 19.58 19.42
CA SER A 257 16.95 20.32 20.66
C SER A 257 15.58 20.73 21.23
N PRO A 258 15.41 20.76 22.56
CA PRO A 258 14.20 21.25 23.21
C PRO A 258 14.13 22.79 23.11
N LEU A 259 13.00 23.32 22.66
CA LEU A 259 12.69 24.74 22.75
C LEU A 259 12.44 25.11 24.23
N PRO A 260 13.03 26.20 24.76
CA PRO A 260 12.62 26.74 26.05
C PRO A 260 11.29 27.49 25.90
N ILE A 261 10.28 27.03 26.63
CA ILE A 261 9.05 27.81 26.86
C ILE A 261 9.40 28.85 27.92
N THR A 262 9.77 30.05 27.48
CA THR A 262 9.86 31.24 28.34
C THR A 262 8.55 32.00 28.19
N GLY A 263 7.84 32.15 29.30
CA GLY A 263 6.56 32.83 29.36
C GLY A 263 6.65 34.33 29.06
N CYS A 264 5.59 34.85 28.47
CA CYS A 264 5.20 36.25 28.59
C CYS A 264 3.87 36.29 29.33
N LEU A 265 3.96 36.63 30.62
CA LEU A 265 2.92 37.33 31.36
C LEU A 265 3.02 38.81 30.95
N LEU A 266 1.96 39.35 30.36
CA LEU A 266 1.49 40.73 30.49
C LEU A 266 0.05 40.80 29.98
#